data_AF-A0A661WML6-F1
#
_entry.id   AF-A0A661WML6-F1
#
_cell.length_a   1.000
_cell.length_b   1.000
_cell.length_c   1.000
_cell.angle_alpha   90.00
_cell.angle_beta   90.00
_cell.angle_gamma   90.00
#
_symmetry.space_group_name_H-M   'P 1'
#
loop_
_entity.id
_entity.type
_entity.pdbx_description
1 polymer ?
#
loop_
_entity_poly.entity_id
_entity_poly.type
_entity_poly.pdbx_seq_one_letter_code
_entity_poly.pdbx_strand_id
1 'polypeptide(L)' 'MIWQYIEKTYPDTISWSLGTPARATKNHHYYEKCGFVKVDQDPLIKPEDNSLIFRKELLN' A
#
# COMPACT_ATOMS: atom_id res chain seq x y z
N MET A 1 7.97 -13.00 4.10
CA MET A 1 7.67 -12.00 3.04
C MET A 1 8.24 -10.64 3.44
N ILE A 2 8.68 -9.78 2.52
CA ILE A 2 9.32 -8.49 2.87
C ILE A 2 8.42 -7.58 3.70
N TRP A 3 7.11 -7.54 3.43
CA TRP A 3 6.15 -6.76 4.23
C TRP A 3 6.08 -7.19 5.69
N GLN A 4 6.14 -8.49 5.99
CA GLN A 4 6.18 -8.98 7.37
C GLN A 4 7.43 -8.53 8.12
N TYR A 5 8.55 -8.32 7.41
CA TYR A 5 9.76 -7.77 8.02
C TYR A 5 9.58 -6.27 8.29
N ILE A 6 9.14 -5.51 7.29
CA ILE A 6 8.89 -4.06 7.41
C ILE A 6 7.92 -3.75 8.56
N GLU A 7 6.79 -4.47 8.63
CA GLU A 7 5.79 -4.28 9.69
C GLU A 7 6.36 -4.57 11.08
N LYS A 8 7.22 -5.59 11.22
CA LYS A 8 7.92 -5.88 12.49
C LYS A 8 8.97 -4.82 12.84
N THR A 9 9.58 -4.18 11.83
CA THR A 9 10.57 -3.12 12.03
C THR A 9 9.93 -1.82 12.52
N TYR A 10 8.68 -1.54 12.14
CA TYR A 10 7.97 -0.31 12.50
C TYR A 10 6.64 -0.61 13.22
N PRO A 11 6.70 -1.14 14.46
CA PRO A 11 5.52 -1.67 15.17
C PRO A 11 4.48 -0.60 15.52
N ASP A 12 4.89 0.66 15.67
CA ASP A 12 4.00 1.78 16.01
C ASP A 12 3.30 2.39 14.78
N THR A 13 3.47 1.78 13.60
CA THR A 13 2.84 2.26 12.36
C THR A 13 1.35 2.01 12.38
N ILE A 14 0.56 3.06 12.21
CA ILE A 14 -0.91 2.98 12.15
C ILE A 14 -1.45 2.68 10.74
N SER A 15 -0.67 2.99 9.70
CA SER A 15 -1.08 2.79 8.31
C SER A 15 0.10 2.79 7.34
N TRP A 16 -0.05 2.08 6.23
CA TRP A 16 0.90 2.10 5.11
C TRP A 16 0.21 2.57 3.84
N SER A 17 0.91 3.37 3.04
CA SER A 17 0.43 3.84 1.73
C SER A 17 1.52 3.66 0.68
N LEU A 18 1.13 3.30 -0.55
CA LEU A 18 2.04 3.25 -1.70
C LEU A 18 1.31 3.61 -3.00
N GLY A 19 2.06 4.21 -3.93
CA GLY A 19 1.66 4.40 -5.32
C GLY A 19 2.29 3.36 -6.23
N THR A 20 1.59 2.94 -7.28
CA THR A 20 2.13 1.98 -8.26
C THR A 20 1.51 2.21 -9.64
N PRO A 21 2.26 2.05 -10.75
CA PRO A 21 1.68 2.20 -12.09
C PRO A 21 0.49 1.26 -12.32
N ALA A 22 -0.55 1.75 -13.00
CA ALA A 22 -1.76 0.98 -13.34
C ALA A 22 -1.46 -0.26 -14.21
N ARG A 23 -0.34 -0.25 -14.96
CA ARG A 23 0.10 -1.41 -15.75
C ARG A 23 0.78 -2.51 -14.93
N ALA A 24 1.13 -2.26 -13.67
CA ALA A 24 1.90 -3.18 -12.82
C ALA A 24 0.99 -4.19 -12.08
N THR A 25 0.12 -4.89 -12.81
CA THR A 25 -0.94 -5.76 -12.24
C THR A 25 -0.42 -6.85 -11.29
N LYS A 26 0.79 -7.38 -11.53
CA LYS A 26 1.45 -8.32 -10.61
C LYS A 26 1.72 -7.71 -9.23
N ASN A 27 2.08 -6.43 -9.19
CA ASN A 27 2.31 -5.72 -7.93
C ASN A 27 0.98 -5.50 -7.20
N HIS A 28 -0.08 -5.16 -7.93
CA HIS A 28 -1.42 -4.94 -7.36
C HIS A 28 -1.90 -6.18 -6.60
N HIS A 29 -1.85 -7.34 -7.26
CA HIS A 29 -2.20 -8.62 -6.62
C HIS A 29 -1.30 -8.97 -5.44
N TYR A 30 -0.01 -8.59 -5.50
CA TYR A 30 0.89 -8.79 -4.38
C TYR A 30 0.50 -7.91 -3.18
N TYR A 31 0.18 -6.63 -3.40
CA TYR A 31 -0.25 -5.72 -2.34
C TYR A 31 -1.59 -6.15 -1.72
N GLU A 32 -2.55 -6.57 -2.54
CA GLU A 32 -3.83 -7.15 -2.08
C GLU A 32 -3.60 -8.37 -1.17
N LYS A 33 -2.70 -9.29 -1.56
CA LYS A 33 -2.31 -10.43 -0.71
C LYS A 33 -1.63 -10.01 0.58
N CYS A 34 -0.97 -8.86 0.61
CA CYS A 34 -0.37 -8.27 1.81
C CYS A 34 -1.37 -7.48 2.67
N GLY A 35 -2.65 -7.43 2.28
CA GLY A 35 -3.71 -6.74 3.03
C GLY A 35 -3.88 -5.27 2.69
N PHE A 36 -3.26 -4.79 1.61
CA PHE A 36 -3.54 -3.46 1.09
C PHE A 36 -4.85 -3.46 0.29
N VAL A 37 -5.55 -2.34 0.34
CA VAL A 37 -6.73 -2.07 -0.47
C VAL A 37 -6.44 -0.92 -1.42
N LYS A 38 -6.94 -1.01 -2.65
CA LYS A 38 -6.87 0.11 -3.60
C LYS A 38 -7.80 1.23 -3.12
N VAL A 39 -7.31 2.47 -3.11
CA VAL A 39 -8.08 3.67 -2.75
C VAL A 39 -7.98 4.72 -3.84
N ASP A 40 -8.97 5.60 -3.94
CA ASP A 40 -8.97 6.67 -4.94
C ASP A 40 -8.04 7.83 -4.55
N GLN A 41 -7.90 8.09 -3.24
CA GLN A 41 -7.09 9.18 -2.69
C GLN A 41 -6.46 8.75 -1.36
N ASP A 42 -5.29 9.32 -1.04
CA ASP A 42 -4.60 9.15 0.24
C ASP A 42 -3.99 10.49 0.67
N PRO A 43 -4.05 10.86 1.97
CA PRO A 43 -3.54 12.15 2.44
C PRO A 43 -2.01 12.30 2.33
N LEU A 44 -1.26 11.19 2.25
CA LEU A 44 0.20 11.17 2.21
C LEU A 44 0.76 10.99 0.80
N ILE A 45 -0.06 10.53 -0.15
CA ILE A 45 0.37 10.23 -1.52
C ILE A 45 -0.45 11.05 -2.51
N LYS A 46 0.24 11.87 -3.30
CA LYS A 46 -0.37 12.53 -4.43
C LYS A 46 -0.54 11.53 -5.58
N PRO A 47 -1.72 11.46 -6.21
CA PRO A 47 -1.89 10.64 -7.40
C PRO A 47 -0.99 11.18 -8.51
N GLU A 48 -0.17 10.29 -9.06
CA GLU A 48 0.58 10.53 -10.29
C GLU A 48 -0.19 9.97 -11.48
N ASP A 49 0.03 10.55 -12.66
CA ASP A 49 -0.61 10.08 -13.89
C ASP A 49 -0.34 8.58 -14.11
N ASN A 50 -1.41 7.84 -14.44
CA ASN A 50 -1.39 6.39 -14.65
C ASN A 50 -0.90 5.57 -13.44
N SER A 51 -1.02 6.09 -12.22
CA SER A 51 -0.75 5.34 -10.98
C SER A 51 -2.01 5.07 -10.18
N LEU A 52 -2.00 3.97 -9.44
CA LEU A 52 -3.01 3.58 -8.46
C LEU A 52 -2.42 3.72 -7.06
N ILE A 53 -3.27 4.06 -6.10
CA ILE A 53 -2.90 4.17 -4.70
C ILE A 53 -3.44 2.96 -3.94
N PHE A 54 -2.60 2.40 -3.07
CA PHE A 54 -2.93 1.31 -2.19
C PHE A 54 -2.66 1.73 -0.74
N ARG A 55 -3.60 1.43 0.15
CA ARG A 55 -3.52 1.75 1.58
C ARG A 55 -3.80 0.52 2.42
N LYS A 56 -3.10 0.35 3.53
CA LYS A 56 -3.35 -0.68 4.53
C LYS A 56 -3.45 -0.02 5.90
N GLU A 57 -4.63 -0.10 6.50
CA GLU A 57 -4.84 0.32 7.89
C GLU A 57 -4.43 -0.81 8.83
N LEU A 58 -3.68 -0.47 9.87
CA LEU A 58 -3.39 -1.35 10.98
C LEU A 58 -4.29 -0.87 12.13
N LEU A 59 -5.50 -1.42 12.19
CA LEU A 59 -6.45 -1.10 13.26
C LEU A 59 -5.77 -1.32 14.63
N ASN A 60 -5.89 -0.33 15.52
CA ASN A 60 -5.65 -0.51 16.95
C ASN A 60 -6.69 -1.45 17.55
#